data_AF-A0A4U5P659-F1
#
_entry.id   AF-A0A4U5P659-F1
#
_cell.length_a   1.000
_cell.length_b   1.000
_cell.length_c   1.000
_cell.angle_alpha   90.00
_cell.angle_beta   90.00
_cell.angle_gamma   90.00
#
_symmetry.space_group_name_H-M   'P 1'
#
loop_
_entity.id
_entity.type
_entity.pdbx_description
1 polymer ?
#
loop_
_entity_poly.entity_id
_entity_poly.type
_entity_poly.pdbx_seq_one_letter_code
_entity_poly.pdbx_strand_id
1 'polypeptide(L)'
;MTLSKIFLLAFSFFSLFFFTYTEGRVHTKSRSKHSDIVSHVSLPPAPAPQAPVSPSYYKDSPSPSPSPSPIQRNIARVYNVLSFGAVGDGVTDDTQAFKMAWDTACPQNESAILLAPGDYSFMILPAIFTGPCKTSLVFQIDGTIMPPDGPESWPSKMNKRQWLVFYRINGMSMQGGGVIDGRGEKWWNLPCKPHKGINGTTLPGPCDSPVAIRFFTSSNLTVQGLRVKNSPQFHFRFDNCQNVIVQMLSIKSPAQSPNTDGIHIENTNNVQIHNSVVSNGDDCVSIGAGCHNVDIKNITCGPSHGISIGSLGIRNSRACVSNITVTDSVIKHSDNGVRIKTWQGGYGSVSKITFHNIHMETVRNPIIIDQYYCQTRNCSNQTSAVYISDILYTNIKGTYDIRSPPLHLACSDSVPCTNLRLSEIELLPAQGQFMANPFCWNAYGAMQNLTIPPVPCLLDGIPQFLPQNNIDQCQNNLYQTRIAGLVGAYRLASCGAFDITYMAPSDEAELMHIVATAAAINDTEPAASGSQGQWNWNNSFPEQQSNRTGGQKSEMW
;
A
#
# COMPACT_ATOMS: atom_id res chain seq x y z
N MET A 1 -55.30 -34.35 -40.30
CA MET A 1 -54.73 -35.71 -40.29
C MET A 1 -53.44 -35.64 -41.10
N THR A 2 -52.24 -36.03 -40.68
CA THR A 2 -51.73 -36.76 -39.51
C THR A 2 -50.21 -36.65 -39.62
N LEU A 3 -49.58 -35.65 -39.00
CA LEU A 3 -48.10 -35.59 -38.92
C LEU A 3 -47.61 -34.70 -37.77
N SER A 4 -48.36 -34.66 -36.65
CA SER A 4 -48.01 -33.89 -35.45
C SER A 4 -48.10 -34.72 -34.16
N LYS A 5 -48.27 -36.06 -34.27
CA LYS A 5 -48.39 -36.96 -33.11
C LYS A 5 -47.29 -38.03 -33.02
N ILE A 6 -46.29 -38.00 -33.90
CA ILE A 6 -45.18 -38.97 -33.90
C ILE A 6 -43.90 -38.41 -33.24
N PHE A 7 -43.77 -37.08 -33.12
CA PHE A 7 -42.59 -36.47 -32.48
C PHE A 7 -42.70 -36.35 -30.94
N LEU A 8 -43.91 -36.46 -30.38
CA LEU A 8 -44.15 -36.34 -28.93
C LEU A 8 -44.13 -37.69 -28.18
N LEU A 9 -44.02 -38.81 -28.89
CA LEU A 9 -43.90 -40.15 -28.29
C LEU A 9 -42.45 -40.66 -28.20
N ALA A 10 -41.51 -40.04 -28.92
CA ALA A 10 -40.09 -40.38 -28.85
C ALA A 10 -39.37 -39.77 -27.62
N PHE A 11 -39.95 -38.77 -26.97
CA PHE A 11 -39.37 -38.13 -25.78
C PHE A 11 -39.87 -38.69 -24.44
N SER A 12 -40.82 -39.63 -24.46
CA SER A 12 -41.40 -40.26 -23.26
C SER A 12 -40.76 -41.61 -22.89
N PHE A 13 -39.88 -42.16 -23.73
CA PHE A 13 -39.30 -43.50 -23.52
C PHE A 13 -37.80 -43.52 -23.17
N PHE A 14 -37.14 -42.36 -23.10
CA PHE A 14 -35.74 -42.26 -22.67
C PHE A 14 -35.55 -41.81 -21.21
N SER A 15 -36.65 -41.65 -20.46
CA SER A 15 -36.65 -41.22 -19.05
C SER A 15 -36.91 -42.36 -18.04
N LEU A 16 -36.89 -43.63 -18.46
CA LEU A 16 -37.30 -44.75 -17.60
C LEU A 16 -36.36 -45.96 -17.57
N PHE A 17 -35.13 -45.84 -18.07
CA PHE A 17 -34.11 -46.90 -17.95
C PHE A 17 -32.72 -46.35 -17.58
N PHE A 18 -32.60 -45.70 -16.42
CA PHE A 18 -31.35 -45.65 -15.65
C PHE A 18 -31.68 -45.46 -14.16
N PHE A 19 -32.33 -46.47 -13.57
CA PHE A 19 -32.44 -46.65 -12.11
C PHE A 19 -31.90 -48.05 -11.77
N THR A 20 -30.61 -48.12 -11.45
CA THR A 20 -29.84 -49.13 -10.67
C THR A 20 -28.38 -48.69 -10.84
N TYR A 21 -27.49 -48.52 -9.86
CA TYR A 21 -27.36 -49.08 -8.52
C TYR A 21 -26.50 -48.08 -7.72
N THR A 22 -26.98 -47.60 -6.57
CA THR A 22 -26.16 -46.84 -5.61
C THR A 22 -25.40 -47.83 -4.73
N GLU A 23 -24.12 -48.07 -4.98
CA GLU A 23 -23.24 -48.64 -3.95
C GLU A 23 -22.77 -47.52 -3.02
N GLY A 24 -23.37 -47.47 -1.83
CA GLY A 24 -22.83 -46.72 -0.71
C GLY A 24 -21.57 -47.42 -0.21
N ARG A 25 -20.41 -46.78 -0.40
CA ARG A 25 -19.17 -47.21 0.26
C ARG A 25 -19.18 -46.74 1.72
N VAL A 26 -19.58 -47.65 2.59
CA VAL A 26 -19.41 -47.56 4.04
C VAL A 26 -17.92 -47.62 4.36
N HIS A 27 -17.31 -46.50 4.75
CA HIS A 27 -16.01 -46.55 5.44
C HIS A 27 -16.25 -46.92 6.91
N THR A 28 -16.21 -48.22 7.17
CA THR A 28 -16.07 -48.80 8.50
C THR A 28 -14.78 -48.31 9.16
N LYS A 29 -14.91 -47.57 10.27
CA LYS A 29 -13.83 -47.38 11.25
C LYS A 29 -13.51 -48.74 11.87
N SER A 30 -12.48 -49.42 11.35
CA SER A 30 -11.86 -50.55 12.04
C SER A 30 -10.92 -50.01 13.13
N ARG A 31 -11.28 -50.33 14.37
CA ARG A 31 -10.41 -50.29 15.55
C ARG A 31 -9.23 -51.24 15.33
N SER A 32 -8.02 -50.70 15.25
CA SER A 32 -6.82 -51.44 15.64
C SER A 32 -6.66 -51.32 17.16
N LYS A 33 -6.63 -52.46 17.85
CA LYS A 33 -6.36 -52.59 19.28
C LYS A 33 -4.85 -52.67 19.51
N HIS A 34 -4.39 -51.84 20.45
CA HIS A 34 -3.26 -51.96 21.37
C HIS A 34 -2.16 -53.01 21.09
N SER A 35 -0.92 -52.50 21.00
CA SER A 35 0.20 -53.06 21.75
C SER A 35 0.96 -51.92 22.43
N ASP A 36 0.93 -51.93 23.75
CA ASP A 36 1.51 -50.94 24.65
C ASP A 36 3.04 -50.91 24.51
N ILE A 37 3.58 -49.75 24.14
CA ILE A 37 4.99 -49.44 24.37
C ILE A 37 5.05 -48.54 25.60
N VAL A 38 5.64 -49.12 26.64
CA VAL A 38 5.83 -48.60 27.99
C VAL A 38 6.42 -47.19 27.96
N SER A 39 5.65 -46.25 28.49
CA SER A 39 6.12 -44.93 28.90
C SER A 39 7.10 -45.07 30.06
N HIS A 40 8.39 -44.85 29.82
CA HIS A 40 9.34 -44.65 30.90
C HIS A 40 9.09 -43.28 31.54
N VAL A 41 8.58 -43.36 32.77
CA VAL A 41 8.47 -42.28 33.75
C VAL A 41 9.86 -41.70 34.00
N SER A 42 10.08 -40.45 33.56
CA SER A 42 11.20 -39.64 34.05
C SER A 42 10.75 -38.99 35.36
N LEU A 43 11.36 -39.41 36.46
CA LEU A 43 11.20 -38.83 37.79
C LEU A 43 11.50 -37.31 37.78
N PRO A 44 10.81 -36.51 38.61
CA PRO A 44 11.15 -35.10 38.79
C PRO A 44 12.55 -34.92 39.40
N PRO A 45 13.30 -33.86 39.05
CA PRO A 45 14.62 -33.59 39.62
C PRO A 45 14.55 -33.32 41.12
N ALA A 46 15.52 -33.83 41.87
CA ALA A 46 15.66 -33.57 43.31
C ALA A 46 15.92 -32.07 43.60
N PRO A 47 15.48 -31.53 44.76
CA PRO A 47 15.77 -30.16 45.16
C PRO A 47 17.28 -29.93 45.35
N ALA A 48 17.76 -28.75 44.95
CA ALA A 48 19.15 -28.35 45.13
C ALA A 48 19.54 -28.30 46.64
N PRO A 49 20.76 -28.76 47.02
CA PRO A 49 21.22 -28.67 48.41
C PRO A 49 21.46 -27.22 48.84
N GLN A 50 21.13 -26.90 50.09
CA GLN A 50 21.48 -25.62 50.72
C GLN A 50 23.00 -25.47 50.82
N ALA A 51 23.51 -24.30 50.46
CA ALA A 51 24.92 -23.96 50.58
C ALA A 51 25.32 -23.78 52.07
N PRO A 52 26.45 -24.34 52.52
CA PRO A 52 26.92 -24.18 53.90
C PRO A 52 27.51 -22.79 54.15
N VAL A 53 27.15 -22.21 55.30
CA VAL A 53 27.71 -20.98 55.88
C VAL A 53 29.08 -21.29 56.49
N SER A 54 30.10 -20.45 56.24
CA SER A 54 31.34 -20.29 57.05
C SER A 54 32.23 -19.16 56.45
N PRO A 55 33.23 -18.58 57.16
CA PRO A 55 33.08 -17.46 58.09
C PRO A 55 33.91 -16.22 57.68
N SER A 56 33.66 -15.11 58.37
CA SER A 56 34.35 -13.82 58.28
C SER A 56 35.86 -13.88 58.47
N TYR A 57 36.62 -13.27 57.55
CA TYR A 57 38.02 -12.89 57.75
C TYR A 57 38.22 -11.42 57.35
N TYR A 58 38.59 -10.59 58.32
CA TYR A 58 39.06 -9.22 58.14
C TYR A 58 40.52 -9.21 57.65
N LYS A 59 40.85 -8.32 56.70
CA LYS A 59 42.18 -7.70 56.57
C LYS A 59 42.12 -6.42 55.72
N ASP A 60 42.84 -5.41 56.20
CA ASP A 60 42.86 -4.01 55.78
C ASP A 60 43.58 -3.69 54.44
N SER A 61 43.02 -2.68 53.73
CA SER A 61 43.64 -1.57 52.96
C SER A 61 44.50 -1.86 51.69
N PRO A 62 44.64 -0.93 50.69
CA PRO A 62 44.42 0.53 50.74
C PRO A 62 43.54 1.17 49.62
N SER A 63 43.17 2.43 49.89
CA SER A 63 42.55 3.53 49.11
C SER A 63 42.21 3.36 47.61
N PRO A 64 40.98 3.68 47.17
CA PRO A 64 40.63 3.73 45.75
C PRO A 64 41.11 5.03 45.09
N SER A 65 41.74 4.87 43.94
CA SER A 65 42.00 5.90 42.92
C SER A 65 40.70 6.55 42.42
N PRO A 66 40.74 7.79 41.91
CA PRO A 66 39.54 8.50 41.50
C PRO A 66 38.84 7.75 40.37
N SER A 67 37.58 7.42 40.62
CA SER A 67 36.66 6.78 39.69
C SER A 67 36.60 7.53 38.35
N PRO A 68 36.64 6.83 37.20
CA PRO A 68 36.37 7.46 35.93
C PRO A 68 34.93 8.00 35.94
N SER A 69 34.78 9.23 35.45
CA SER A 69 33.50 9.92 35.26
C SER A 69 32.44 8.97 34.68
N PRO A 70 31.16 9.04 35.10
CA PRO A 70 30.15 8.18 34.53
C PRO A 70 30.09 8.43 33.03
N ILE A 71 30.27 7.37 32.25
CA ILE A 71 29.86 7.36 30.84
C ILE A 71 28.38 7.74 30.87
N GLN A 72 28.09 8.96 30.42
CA GLN A 72 26.75 9.48 30.28
C GLN A 72 26.06 8.59 29.25
N ARG A 73 25.43 7.50 29.72
CA ARG A 73 24.46 6.77 28.90
C ARG A 73 23.45 7.83 28.50
N ASN A 74 23.32 8.08 27.21
CA ASN A 74 22.24 8.88 26.66
C ASN A 74 20.94 8.13 26.98
N ILE A 75 20.40 8.35 28.18
CA ILE A 75 19.12 7.80 28.59
C ILE A 75 18.09 8.59 27.81
N ALA A 76 17.49 7.96 26.81
CA ALA A 76 16.45 8.61 26.03
C ALA A 76 15.32 9.09 26.96
N ARG A 77 14.93 10.35 26.84
CA ARG A 77 13.90 10.93 27.70
C ARG A 77 12.51 10.47 27.24
N VAL A 78 11.74 9.94 28.18
CA VAL A 78 10.39 9.42 27.92
C VAL A 78 9.34 10.51 28.15
N TYR A 79 8.50 10.72 27.14
CA TYR A 79 7.34 11.59 27.12
C TYR A 79 6.10 10.69 27.06
N ASN A 80 5.64 10.25 28.23
CA ASN A 80 4.45 9.42 28.34
C ASN A 80 3.20 10.29 28.16
N VAL A 81 2.32 9.94 27.22
CA VAL A 81 1.11 10.73 26.91
C VAL A 81 0.19 10.91 28.12
N LEU A 82 0.20 9.99 29.09
CA LEU A 82 -0.54 10.13 30.34
C LEU A 82 -0.05 11.33 31.18
N SER A 83 1.26 11.60 31.15
CA SER A 83 1.84 12.78 31.82
C SER A 83 1.45 14.11 31.16
N PHE A 84 0.87 14.05 29.95
CA PHE A 84 0.32 15.18 29.22
C PHE A 84 -1.22 15.21 29.24
N GLY A 85 -1.85 14.40 30.10
CA GLY A 85 -3.30 14.44 30.34
C GLY A 85 -4.13 13.49 29.48
N ALA A 86 -3.51 12.53 28.77
CA ALA A 86 -4.26 11.48 28.10
C ALA A 86 -4.99 10.61 29.14
N VAL A 87 -6.25 10.28 28.87
CA VAL A 87 -7.09 9.41 29.71
C VAL A 87 -6.90 7.95 29.33
N GLY A 88 -6.85 7.63 28.03
CA GLY A 88 -6.56 6.28 27.56
C GLY A 88 -7.69 5.25 27.79
N ASP A 89 -8.94 5.70 27.79
CA ASP A 89 -10.15 4.87 27.96
C ASP A 89 -10.80 4.41 26.63
N GLY A 90 -10.26 4.83 25.48
CA GLY A 90 -10.72 4.50 24.13
C GLY A 90 -11.92 5.32 23.65
N VAL A 91 -12.35 6.31 24.43
CA VAL A 91 -13.56 7.13 24.17
C VAL A 91 -13.25 8.62 24.28
N THR A 92 -12.49 9.03 25.29
CA THR A 92 -12.07 10.41 25.51
C THR A 92 -11.09 10.85 24.42
N ASP A 93 -11.24 12.09 23.94
CA ASP A 93 -10.33 12.68 22.96
C ASP A 93 -8.96 12.97 23.59
N ASP A 94 -7.99 12.12 23.28
CA ASP A 94 -6.61 12.22 23.76
C ASP A 94 -5.69 13.02 22.81
N THR A 95 -6.23 13.62 21.75
CA THR A 95 -5.44 14.29 20.69
C THR A 95 -4.52 15.37 21.25
N GLN A 96 -5.03 16.20 22.17
CA GLN A 96 -4.26 17.30 22.74
C GLN A 96 -3.08 16.79 23.58
N ALA A 97 -3.25 15.69 24.31
CA ALA A 97 -2.18 15.09 25.09
C ALA A 97 -1.05 14.56 24.19
N PHE A 98 -1.40 13.86 23.10
CA PHE A 98 -0.42 13.41 22.10
C PHE A 98 0.29 14.58 21.42
N LYS A 99 -0.45 15.65 21.07
CA LYS A 99 0.12 16.85 20.47
C LYS A 99 1.09 17.56 21.41
N MET A 100 0.72 17.78 22.66
CA MET A 100 1.61 18.41 23.64
C MET A 100 2.85 17.55 23.91
N ALA A 101 2.70 16.23 24.04
CA ALA A 101 3.82 15.33 24.23
C ALA A 101 4.78 15.36 23.03
N TRP A 102 4.24 15.33 21.80
CA TRP A 102 5.01 15.48 20.57
C TRP A 102 5.74 16.82 20.49
N ASP A 103 5.02 17.93 20.66
CA ASP A 103 5.54 19.29 20.53
C ASP A 103 6.60 19.58 21.62
N THR A 104 6.56 18.85 22.74
CA THR A 104 7.60 18.87 23.78
C THR A 104 8.81 18.00 23.43
N ALA A 105 8.59 16.82 22.86
CA ALA A 105 9.63 15.82 22.58
C ALA A 105 10.47 16.14 21.31
N CYS A 106 9.82 16.55 20.23
CA CYS A 106 10.44 16.76 18.92
C CYS A 106 11.57 17.82 18.88
N PRO A 107 11.50 18.98 19.56
CA PRO A 107 12.55 20.00 19.51
C PRO A 107 13.76 19.73 20.42
N GLN A 108 13.84 18.56 21.05
CA GLN A 108 14.86 18.22 22.04
C GLN A 108 16.17 17.78 21.40
N ASN A 109 17.28 18.17 22.04
CA ASN A 109 18.64 17.85 21.60
C ASN A 109 19.09 16.44 22.03
N GLU A 110 18.29 15.76 22.85
CA GLU A 110 18.53 14.41 23.34
C GLU A 110 17.52 13.46 22.70
N SER A 111 17.87 12.18 22.57
CA SER A 111 16.95 11.16 22.08
C SER A 111 15.67 11.13 22.91
N ALA A 112 14.52 11.16 22.24
CA ALA A 112 13.22 11.24 22.88
C ALA A 112 12.34 10.04 22.52
N ILE A 113 11.58 9.55 23.49
CA ILE A 113 10.58 8.51 23.31
C ILE A 113 9.21 9.11 23.63
N LEU A 114 8.34 9.28 22.63
CA LEU A 114 6.92 9.50 22.83
C LEU A 114 6.25 8.15 23.13
N LEU A 115 5.66 7.97 24.30
CA LEU A 115 5.12 6.67 24.75
C LEU A 115 3.60 6.68 24.87
N ALA A 116 2.94 5.78 24.13
CA ALA A 116 1.55 5.37 24.32
C ALA A 116 1.52 3.99 25.02
N PRO A 117 1.30 3.93 26.35
CA PRO A 117 1.48 2.72 27.16
C PRO A 117 0.46 1.61 26.90
N GLY A 118 0.87 0.36 27.19
CA GLY A 118 0.18 -0.90 26.83
C GLY A 118 -1.23 -1.10 27.38
N ASP A 119 -1.49 -0.66 28.60
CA ASP A 119 -2.77 -0.93 29.30
C ASP A 119 -3.90 0.02 28.88
N TYR A 120 -3.68 0.87 27.88
CA TYR A 120 -4.54 1.99 27.53
C TYR A 120 -4.96 1.96 26.07
N SER A 121 -6.11 2.57 25.80
CA SER A 121 -6.64 2.80 24.46
C SER A 121 -6.86 4.29 24.24
N PHE A 122 -6.25 4.88 23.22
CA PHE A 122 -6.27 6.32 23.01
C PHE A 122 -7.12 6.65 21.79
N MET A 123 -8.23 7.37 21.97
CA MET A 123 -8.98 7.91 20.83
C MET A 123 -8.32 9.21 20.40
N ILE A 124 -7.85 9.26 19.15
CA ILE A 124 -7.17 10.42 18.58
C ILE A 124 -7.96 10.91 17.37
N LEU A 125 -8.36 12.17 17.38
CA LEU A 125 -8.95 12.87 16.23
C LEU A 125 -7.90 13.08 15.12
N PRO A 126 -8.31 13.48 13.91
CA PRO A 126 -7.36 13.79 12.85
C PRO A 126 -6.30 14.82 13.30
N ALA A 127 -5.04 14.47 13.15
CA ALA A 127 -3.93 15.23 13.71
C ALA A 127 -2.70 15.25 12.80
N ILE A 128 -1.99 16.38 12.82
CA ILE A 128 -0.72 16.57 12.13
C ILE A 128 0.40 16.75 13.16
N PHE A 129 1.39 15.87 13.07
CA PHE A 129 2.63 15.87 13.83
C PHE A 129 3.75 16.42 12.94
N THR A 130 4.19 17.64 13.23
CA THR A 130 5.11 18.40 12.37
C THR A 130 6.52 18.37 12.93
N GLY A 131 7.50 18.19 12.05
CA GLY A 131 8.93 18.34 12.32
C GLY A 131 9.52 19.60 11.65
N PRO A 132 10.85 19.69 11.50
CA PRO A 132 11.82 18.64 11.82
C PRO A 132 12.04 18.49 13.32
N CYS A 133 12.22 17.24 13.77
CA CYS A 133 12.75 16.98 15.11
C CYS A 133 14.26 17.16 15.09
N LYS A 134 14.85 17.67 16.18
CA LYS A 134 16.29 17.93 16.23
C LYS A 134 17.13 16.66 16.34
N THR A 135 16.55 15.61 16.92
CA THR A 135 17.15 14.29 17.04
C THR A 135 16.16 13.21 16.64
N SER A 136 16.65 11.97 16.52
CA SER A 136 15.80 10.83 16.23
C SER A 136 14.76 10.63 17.33
N LEU A 137 13.48 10.71 16.96
CA LEU A 137 12.34 10.52 17.83
C LEU A 137 11.84 9.08 17.71
N VAL A 138 11.63 8.41 18.84
CA VAL A 138 10.91 7.13 18.88
C VAL A 138 9.48 7.38 19.30
N PHE A 139 8.51 7.05 18.47
CA PHE A 139 7.12 6.92 18.87
C PHE A 139 6.83 5.46 19.22
N GLN A 140 6.84 5.18 20.52
CA GLN A 140 6.59 3.86 21.11
C GLN A 140 5.08 3.70 21.36
N ILE A 141 4.45 2.81 20.59
CA ILE A 141 3.03 2.45 20.69
C ILE A 141 2.94 1.04 21.26
N ASP A 142 2.70 0.95 22.56
CA ASP A 142 2.46 -0.33 23.24
C ASP A 142 0.96 -0.57 23.45
N GLY A 143 0.18 0.50 23.62
CA GLY A 143 -1.27 0.45 23.77
C GLY A 143 -2.02 0.34 22.45
N THR A 144 -3.30 0.73 22.48
CA THR A 144 -4.12 0.83 21.26
C THR A 144 -4.38 2.28 20.91
N ILE A 145 -4.27 2.66 19.63
CA ILE A 145 -4.66 3.97 19.11
C ILE A 145 -5.77 3.80 18.07
N MET A 146 -6.78 4.67 18.10
CA MET A 146 -7.96 4.58 17.23
C MET A 146 -8.60 5.94 16.95
N PRO A 147 -9.29 6.12 15.81
CA PRO A 147 -10.08 7.31 15.54
C PRO A 147 -11.50 7.22 16.16
N PRO A 148 -12.30 8.28 16.03
CA PRO A 148 -13.75 8.19 16.16
C PRO A 148 -14.35 7.09 15.27
N ASP A 149 -15.42 6.47 15.73
CA ASP A 149 -16.05 5.33 15.05
C ASP A 149 -16.96 5.76 13.89
N GLY A 150 -16.33 5.98 12.73
CA GLY A 150 -17.00 6.15 11.45
C GLY A 150 -17.27 7.60 11.01
N PRO A 151 -17.79 7.77 9.79
CA PRO A 151 -17.93 9.07 9.11
C PRO A 151 -18.85 10.07 9.83
N GLU A 152 -19.85 9.59 10.58
CA GLU A 152 -20.78 10.45 11.33
C GLU A 152 -20.13 11.06 12.57
N SER A 153 -19.19 10.34 13.18
CA SER A 153 -18.42 10.80 14.35
C SER A 153 -17.19 11.61 13.96
N TRP A 154 -16.85 11.64 12.67
CA TRP A 154 -15.68 12.36 12.18
C TRP A 154 -15.91 13.88 12.27
N PRO A 155 -14.96 14.67 12.83
CA PRO A 155 -15.14 16.10 12.98
C PRO A 155 -15.41 16.80 11.64
N SER A 156 -16.56 17.49 11.55
CA SER A 156 -17.06 18.05 10.27
C SER A 156 -16.14 19.10 9.64
N LYS A 157 -15.36 19.81 10.45
CA LYS A 157 -14.39 20.82 10.03
C LYS A 157 -13.02 20.24 9.64
N MET A 158 -12.80 18.94 9.85
CA MET A 158 -11.52 18.30 9.56
C MET A 158 -11.55 17.54 8.24
N ASN A 159 -10.35 17.35 7.68
CA ASN A 159 -10.18 16.61 6.43
C ASN A 159 -10.61 15.15 6.62
N LYS A 160 -11.53 14.66 5.78
CA LYS A 160 -12.03 13.27 5.81
C LYS A 160 -11.11 12.26 5.11
N ARG A 161 -9.98 12.71 4.56
CA ARG A 161 -9.04 11.88 3.79
C ARG A 161 -7.80 11.45 4.56
N GLN A 162 -7.58 11.96 5.78
CA GLN A 162 -6.37 11.69 6.55
C GLN A 162 -6.68 11.63 8.03
N TRP A 163 -6.14 10.63 8.73
CA TRP A 163 -6.21 10.52 10.18
C TRP A 163 -4.94 11.06 10.85
N LEU A 164 -3.85 10.29 10.90
CA LEU A 164 -2.59 10.73 11.50
C LEU A 164 -1.57 11.05 10.42
N VAL A 165 -1.09 12.29 10.41
CA VAL A 165 -0.11 12.79 9.43
C VAL A 165 1.19 13.16 10.12
N PHE A 166 2.30 12.60 9.67
CA PHE A 166 3.65 12.94 10.10
C PHE A 166 4.34 13.72 8.98
N TYR A 167 4.59 15.00 9.23
CA TYR A 167 4.97 15.97 8.22
C TYR A 167 6.36 16.56 8.48
N ARG A 168 7.22 16.58 7.45
CA ARG A 168 8.59 17.15 7.53
C ARG A 168 9.43 16.56 8.65
N ILE A 169 9.29 15.26 8.89
CA ILE A 169 10.09 14.53 9.87
C ILE A 169 11.42 14.16 9.23
N ASN A 170 12.52 14.29 9.98
CA ASN A 170 13.82 13.78 9.61
C ASN A 170 14.38 12.98 10.78
N GLY A 171 14.35 11.65 10.69
CA GLY A 171 14.78 10.75 11.77
C GLY A 171 13.66 10.45 12.75
N MET A 172 12.92 9.36 12.50
CA MET A 172 11.91 8.86 13.43
C MET A 172 11.74 7.35 13.32
N SER A 173 11.53 6.69 14.47
CA SER A 173 11.06 5.31 14.54
C SER A 173 9.64 5.27 15.11
N MET A 174 8.65 4.77 14.36
CA MET A 174 7.33 4.41 14.88
C MET A 174 7.32 2.91 15.16
N GLN A 175 7.20 2.53 16.42
CA GLN A 175 7.43 1.15 16.82
C GLN A 175 6.60 0.72 18.02
N GLY A 176 6.65 -0.57 18.33
CA GLY A 176 6.09 -1.14 19.55
C GLY A 176 5.28 -2.39 19.26
N GLY A 177 4.75 -3.01 20.31
CA GLY A 177 3.90 -4.20 20.20
C GLY A 177 2.41 -3.88 20.09
N GLY A 178 2.04 -2.59 20.16
CA GLY A 178 0.68 -2.10 20.24
C GLY A 178 -0.14 -2.23 18.95
N VAL A 179 -1.34 -1.67 19.00
CA VAL A 179 -2.35 -1.78 17.94
C VAL A 179 -2.75 -0.41 17.43
N ILE A 180 -2.77 -0.24 16.11
CA ILE A 180 -3.42 0.89 15.44
C ILE A 180 -4.71 0.34 14.81
N ASP A 181 -5.86 0.72 15.34
CA ASP A 181 -7.18 0.29 14.86
C ASP A 181 -7.88 1.44 14.13
N GLY A 182 -7.98 1.37 12.81
CA GLY A 182 -8.55 2.43 11.98
C GLY A 182 -10.08 2.53 12.04
N ARG A 183 -10.80 1.57 12.66
CA ARG A 183 -12.27 1.53 12.73
C ARG A 183 -12.97 1.77 11.38
N GLY A 184 -12.49 1.08 10.34
CA GLY A 184 -12.89 1.29 8.95
C GLY A 184 -14.29 0.82 8.55
N GLU A 185 -14.96 -0.04 9.34
CA GLU A 185 -16.18 -0.71 8.92
C GLU A 185 -17.29 0.25 8.45
N LYS A 186 -17.58 1.29 9.23
CA LYS A 186 -18.60 2.28 8.87
C LYS A 186 -18.23 3.11 7.63
N TRP A 187 -16.94 3.29 7.35
CA TRP A 187 -16.46 3.96 6.15
C TRP A 187 -16.61 3.09 4.89
N TRP A 188 -16.29 1.80 5.02
CA TRP A 188 -16.54 0.82 3.96
C TRP A 188 -18.04 0.68 3.70
N ASN A 189 -18.86 0.84 4.74
CA ASN A 189 -20.30 0.69 4.63
C ASN A 189 -21.05 1.89 3.99
N LEU A 190 -20.33 2.93 3.57
CA LEU A 190 -20.94 4.09 2.89
C LEU A 190 -21.65 3.67 1.59
N PRO A 191 -22.87 4.20 1.30
CA PRO A 191 -23.69 3.78 0.15
C PRO A 191 -23.04 3.96 -1.22
N CYS A 192 -22.03 4.82 -1.29
CA CYS A 192 -21.34 5.13 -2.53
C CYS A 192 -20.11 4.25 -2.80
N LYS A 193 -19.77 3.32 -1.90
CA LYS A 193 -18.68 2.36 -2.10
C LYS A 193 -19.10 1.27 -3.11
N PRO A 194 -18.22 0.88 -4.04
CA PRO A 194 -18.55 0.00 -5.17
C PRO A 194 -19.11 -1.37 -4.77
N HIS A 195 -18.71 -1.90 -3.63
CA HIS A 195 -19.19 -3.21 -3.16
C HIS A 195 -20.62 -3.19 -2.56
N LYS A 196 -21.29 -2.02 -2.50
CA LYS A 196 -22.63 -1.88 -1.89
C LYS A 196 -23.81 -2.05 -2.82
N GLY A 197 -23.68 -1.73 -4.12
CA GLY A 197 -24.79 -1.89 -5.04
C GLY A 197 -24.74 -3.18 -5.86
N ILE A 198 -25.90 -3.55 -6.39
CA ILE A 198 -26.05 -4.70 -7.29
C ILE A 198 -25.15 -4.49 -8.50
N ASN A 199 -24.34 -5.49 -8.86
CA ASN A 199 -23.39 -5.44 -9.97
C ASN A 199 -22.36 -4.30 -9.89
N GLY A 200 -22.00 -3.85 -8.67
CA GLY A 200 -21.02 -2.77 -8.48
C GLY A 200 -21.60 -1.37 -8.69
N THR A 201 -22.93 -1.22 -8.69
CA THR A 201 -23.58 0.09 -8.71
C THR A 201 -23.33 0.83 -7.39
N THR A 202 -23.35 2.15 -7.40
CA THR A 202 -23.15 2.96 -6.19
C THR A 202 -24.20 4.05 -6.11
N LEU A 203 -24.62 4.39 -4.89
CA LEU A 203 -25.48 5.54 -4.67
C LEU A 203 -24.62 6.81 -4.60
N PRO A 204 -25.08 7.95 -5.15
CA PRO A 204 -24.36 9.20 -5.01
C PRO A 204 -24.28 9.62 -3.53
N GLY A 205 -23.13 10.13 -3.10
CA GLY A 205 -22.93 10.61 -1.73
C GLY A 205 -21.45 10.86 -1.41
N PRO A 206 -21.13 11.39 -0.22
CA PRO A 206 -19.76 11.53 0.25
C PRO A 206 -19.08 10.15 0.37
N CYS A 207 -17.90 9.98 -0.25
CA CYS A 207 -17.17 8.70 -0.26
C CYS A 207 -15.75 8.78 0.26
N ASP A 208 -15.31 9.96 0.71
CA ASP A 208 -13.99 10.12 1.28
C ASP A 208 -13.84 9.16 2.47
N SER A 209 -12.64 8.58 2.60
CA SER A 209 -12.27 7.73 3.72
C SER A 209 -10.85 8.09 4.11
N PRO A 210 -10.53 8.14 5.40
CA PRO A 210 -9.22 8.60 5.80
C PRO A 210 -8.16 7.52 5.62
N VAL A 211 -7.01 7.91 5.06
CA VAL A 211 -5.76 7.16 5.23
C VAL A 211 -5.40 7.14 6.71
N ALA A 212 -5.09 5.96 7.25
CA ALA A 212 -4.83 5.83 8.69
C ALA A 212 -3.53 6.53 9.10
N ILE A 213 -2.40 6.12 8.53
CA ILE A 213 -1.08 6.71 8.82
C ILE A 213 -0.47 7.24 7.53
N ARG A 214 -0.15 8.54 7.50
CA ARG A 214 0.51 9.18 6.38
C ARG A 214 1.82 9.83 6.81
N PHE A 215 2.93 9.46 6.17
CA PHE A 215 4.16 10.22 6.21
C PHE A 215 4.25 11.09 4.96
N PHE A 216 4.52 12.37 5.13
CA PHE A 216 4.57 13.32 4.02
C PHE A 216 5.82 14.19 4.09
N THR A 217 6.56 14.28 2.97
CA THR A 217 7.78 15.10 2.84
C THR A 217 8.76 14.82 3.99
N SER A 218 9.01 13.55 4.26
CA SER A 218 9.76 13.11 5.45
C SER A 218 10.88 12.14 5.09
N SER A 219 11.94 12.11 5.88
CA SER A 219 13.12 11.29 5.61
C SER A 219 13.62 10.53 6.84
N ASN A 220 14.37 9.45 6.59
CA ASN A 220 14.99 8.61 7.62
C ASN A 220 13.95 8.07 8.60
N LEU A 221 13.02 7.29 8.05
CA LEU A 221 11.86 6.76 8.76
C LEU A 221 12.01 5.26 8.97
N THR A 222 11.68 4.81 10.17
CA THR A 222 11.51 3.39 10.50
C THR A 222 10.10 3.15 11.04
N VAL A 223 9.40 2.15 10.52
CA VAL A 223 8.13 1.67 11.07
C VAL A 223 8.27 0.18 11.36
N GLN A 224 8.08 -0.23 12.62
CA GLN A 224 8.38 -1.61 13.00
C GLN A 224 7.52 -2.24 14.10
N GLY A 225 7.23 -3.54 13.97
CA GLY A 225 6.65 -4.37 15.03
C GLY A 225 5.15 -4.19 15.31
N LEU A 226 4.49 -3.24 14.64
CA LEU A 226 3.11 -2.86 14.95
C LEU A 226 2.07 -3.81 14.36
N ARG A 227 0.94 -3.92 15.06
CA ARG A 227 -0.30 -4.51 14.55
C ARG A 227 -1.21 -3.39 14.06
N VAL A 228 -1.54 -3.37 12.78
CA VAL A 228 -2.44 -2.35 12.20
C VAL A 228 -3.65 -3.05 11.61
N LYS A 229 -4.84 -2.57 11.93
CA LYS A 229 -6.07 -3.19 11.43
C LYS A 229 -7.13 -2.20 11.04
N ASN A 230 -8.01 -2.64 10.15
CA ASN A 230 -9.26 -1.97 9.79
C ASN A 230 -9.06 -0.50 9.38
N SER A 231 -8.06 -0.19 8.56
CA SER A 231 -7.92 1.17 8.03
C SER A 231 -9.14 1.53 7.15
N PRO A 232 -9.73 2.72 7.28
CA PRO A 232 -10.83 3.16 6.40
C PRO A 232 -10.44 3.22 4.91
N GLN A 233 -9.16 3.46 4.64
CA GLN A 233 -8.54 3.41 3.32
C GLN A 233 -7.14 2.78 3.46
N PHE A 234 -6.06 3.40 2.98
CA PHE A 234 -4.69 2.86 3.10
C PHE A 234 -4.27 2.79 4.57
N HIS A 235 -3.57 1.73 4.96
CA HIS A 235 -3.03 1.60 6.32
C HIS A 235 -1.82 2.52 6.49
N PHE A 236 -0.83 2.39 5.60
CA PHE A 236 0.31 3.29 5.52
C PHE A 236 0.40 3.95 4.15
N ARG A 237 0.66 5.26 4.15
CA ARG A 237 1.01 6.01 2.93
C ARG A 237 2.29 6.82 3.16
N PHE A 238 3.25 6.67 2.27
CA PHE A 238 4.47 7.48 2.23
C PHE A 238 4.48 8.31 0.96
N ASP A 239 4.40 9.62 1.13
CA ASP A 239 4.35 10.56 0.02
C ASP A 239 5.56 11.49 0.08
N ASN A 240 6.34 11.53 -1.00
CA ASN A 240 7.54 12.37 -1.09
C ASN A 240 8.55 12.08 0.05
N CYS A 241 8.78 10.81 0.36
CA CYS A 241 9.67 10.38 1.43
C CYS A 241 11.02 9.86 0.93
N GLN A 242 12.00 9.78 1.82
CA GLN A 242 13.33 9.24 1.49
C GLN A 242 13.91 8.41 2.63
N ASN A 243 14.54 7.28 2.32
CA ASN A 243 15.14 6.37 3.31
C ASN A 243 14.07 5.87 4.30
N VAL A 244 13.20 5.00 3.81
CA VAL A 244 12.08 4.45 4.56
C VAL A 244 12.30 2.96 4.82
N ILE A 245 12.22 2.54 6.07
CA ILE A 245 12.29 1.14 6.47
C ILE A 245 10.95 0.75 7.11
N VAL A 246 10.30 -0.26 6.57
CA VAL A 246 9.08 -0.87 7.11
C VAL A 246 9.37 -2.33 7.38
N GLN A 247 9.24 -2.78 8.62
CA GLN A 247 9.59 -4.16 8.97
C GLN A 247 8.72 -4.77 10.06
N MET A 248 8.50 -6.09 10.01
CA MET A 248 7.81 -6.83 11.06
C MET A 248 6.40 -6.31 11.37
N LEU A 249 5.66 -5.86 10.35
CA LEU A 249 4.29 -5.41 10.52
C LEU A 249 3.29 -6.56 10.36
N SER A 250 2.18 -6.48 11.10
CA SER A 250 0.98 -7.28 10.83
C SER A 250 -0.18 -6.35 10.48
N ILE A 251 -0.57 -6.33 9.20
CA ILE A 251 -1.64 -5.49 8.66
C ILE A 251 -2.85 -6.36 8.33
N LYS A 252 -4.02 -6.04 8.89
CA LYS A 252 -5.25 -6.84 8.71
C LYS A 252 -6.51 -6.01 8.51
N SER A 253 -7.19 -6.22 7.39
CA SER A 253 -8.57 -5.81 7.15
C SER A 253 -9.34 -6.94 6.43
N PRO A 254 -10.68 -6.97 6.46
CA PRO A 254 -11.46 -7.98 5.74
C PRO A 254 -11.17 -7.98 4.24
N ALA A 255 -11.26 -9.13 3.57
CA ALA A 255 -10.97 -9.23 2.13
C ALA A 255 -11.88 -8.36 1.23
N GLN A 256 -13.04 -7.94 1.73
CA GLN A 256 -14.01 -7.12 1.00
C GLN A 256 -13.98 -5.64 1.39
N SER A 257 -13.02 -5.20 2.21
CA SER A 257 -12.88 -3.79 2.57
C SER A 257 -12.24 -3.00 1.42
N PRO A 258 -12.94 -2.03 0.80
CA PRO A 258 -12.47 -1.36 -0.41
C PRO A 258 -11.29 -0.44 -0.13
N ASN A 259 -10.30 -0.41 -1.04
CA ASN A 259 -9.17 0.53 -1.02
C ASN A 259 -8.37 0.49 0.29
N THR A 260 -8.25 -0.70 0.88
CA THR A 260 -7.56 -0.90 2.16
C THR A 260 -6.10 -1.28 1.99
N ASP A 261 -5.39 -0.63 1.06
CA ASP A 261 -3.99 -0.92 0.74
C ASP A 261 -3.14 -1.04 2.02
N GLY A 262 -2.22 -2.01 2.03
CA GLY A 262 -1.33 -2.22 3.18
C GLY A 262 -0.33 -1.09 3.29
N ILE A 263 0.60 -1.04 2.33
CA ILE A 263 1.65 -0.02 2.27
C ILE A 263 1.65 0.62 0.89
N HIS A 264 1.32 1.90 0.84
CA HIS A 264 1.38 2.71 -0.37
C HIS A 264 2.61 3.63 -0.33
N ILE A 265 3.36 3.69 -1.43
CA ILE A 265 4.47 4.63 -1.61
C ILE A 265 4.29 5.44 -2.90
N GLU A 266 4.48 6.75 -2.83
CA GLU A 266 4.44 7.65 -3.99
C GLU A 266 5.53 8.72 -3.85
N ASN A 267 6.25 9.00 -4.94
CA ASN A 267 7.42 9.90 -4.95
C ASN A 267 8.45 9.59 -3.84
N THR A 268 8.53 8.31 -3.44
CA THR A 268 9.27 7.88 -2.26
C THR A 268 10.40 6.93 -2.65
N ASN A 269 11.61 7.21 -2.15
CA ASN A 269 12.84 6.63 -2.66
C ASN A 269 13.71 6.01 -1.57
N ASN A 270 14.50 4.99 -1.93
CA ASN A 270 15.31 4.21 -0.99
C ASN A 270 14.43 3.58 0.10
N VAL A 271 13.61 2.61 -0.30
CA VAL A 271 12.58 1.99 0.55
C VAL A 271 12.92 0.53 0.79
N GLN A 272 12.77 0.07 2.03
CA GLN A 272 12.87 -1.32 2.42
C GLN A 272 11.55 -1.74 3.09
N ILE A 273 10.91 -2.80 2.58
CA ILE A 273 9.67 -3.37 3.15
C ILE A 273 9.89 -4.85 3.41
N HIS A 274 10.15 -5.21 4.67
CA HIS A 274 10.63 -6.55 5.01
C HIS A 274 9.75 -7.26 6.03
N ASN A 275 9.78 -8.60 6.01
CA ASN A 275 9.33 -9.47 7.12
C ASN A 275 7.90 -9.15 7.61
N SER A 276 6.98 -8.83 6.72
CA SER A 276 5.64 -8.33 7.08
C SER A 276 4.54 -9.23 6.57
N VAL A 277 3.38 -9.21 7.23
CA VAL A 277 2.19 -9.96 6.83
C VAL A 277 1.04 -8.99 6.60
N VAL A 278 0.47 -9.02 5.40
CA VAL A 278 -0.62 -8.13 4.99
C VAL A 278 -1.79 -8.96 4.46
N SER A 279 -2.96 -8.78 5.05
CA SER A 279 -4.23 -9.31 4.53
C SER A 279 -5.27 -8.19 4.56
N ASN A 280 -5.85 -7.86 3.42
CA ASN A 280 -6.74 -6.71 3.25
C ASN A 280 -7.66 -6.92 2.03
N GLY A 281 -8.43 -5.90 1.67
CA GLY A 281 -9.29 -5.91 0.48
C GLY A 281 -8.76 -5.10 -0.70
N ASP A 282 -7.47 -4.73 -0.70
CA ASP A 282 -6.83 -4.07 -1.85
C ASP A 282 -5.34 -4.43 -1.94
N ASP A 283 -4.49 -3.60 -2.56
CA ASP A 283 -3.08 -3.91 -2.77
C ASP A 283 -2.34 -4.19 -1.45
N CYS A 284 -1.56 -5.28 -1.42
CA CYS A 284 -0.68 -5.60 -0.29
C CYS A 284 0.39 -4.50 -0.13
N VAL A 285 1.03 -4.19 -1.26
CA VAL A 285 1.93 -3.05 -1.45
C VAL A 285 1.60 -2.40 -2.78
N SER A 286 1.40 -1.08 -2.80
CA SER A 286 1.17 -0.29 -4.01
C SER A 286 2.28 0.76 -4.20
N ILE A 287 2.85 0.81 -5.41
CA ILE A 287 3.99 1.67 -5.78
C ILE A 287 3.54 2.66 -6.85
N GLY A 288 3.41 3.93 -6.47
CA GLY A 288 3.05 5.04 -7.34
C GLY A 288 4.22 5.61 -8.14
N ALA A 289 3.95 6.70 -8.86
CA ALA A 289 4.94 7.38 -9.67
C ALA A 289 6.03 8.05 -8.81
N GLY A 290 7.22 8.23 -9.39
CA GLY A 290 8.37 8.91 -8.79
C GLY A 290 9.19 8.04 -7.84
N CYS A 291 8.84 6.75 -7.68
CA CYS A 291 9.55 5.82 -6.79
C CYS A 291 10.75 5.16 -7.47
N HIS A 292 11.88 5.10 -6.78
CA HIS A 292 13.02 4.27 -7.16
C HIS A 292 13.80 3.71 -5.98
N ASN A 293 14.56 2.65 -6.23
CA ASN A 293 15.32 1.91 -5.22
C ASN A 293 14.42 1.38 -4.11
N VAL A 294 13.53 0.44 -4.45
CA VAL A 294 12.59 -0.18 -3.51
C VAL A 294 12.91 -1.66 -3.41
N ASP A 295 13.15 -2.13 -2.20
CA ASP A 295 13.42 -3.54 -1.89
C ASP A 295 12.31 -4.10 -1.00
N ILE A 296 11.55 -5.05 -1.52
CA ILE A 296 10.47 -5.75 -0.82
C ILE A 296 10.92 -7.20 -0.65
N LYS A 297 10.98 -7.66 0.59
CA LYS A 297 11.54 -8.98 0.90
C LYS A 297 10.79 -9.69 2.00
N ASN A 298 10.56 -10.99 1.84
CA ASN A 298 9.93 -11.81 2.88
C ASN A 298 8.58 -11.24 3.35
N ILE A 299 7.72 -10.86 2.39
CA ILE A 299 6.36 -10.41 2.69
C ILE A 299 5.38 -11.54 2.40
N THR A 300 4.39 -11.70 3.27
CA THR A 300 3.22 -12.57 3.03
C THR A 300 2.02 -11.70 2.76
N CYS A 301 1.51 -11.75 1.53
CA CYS A 301 0.31 -11.06 1.08
C CYS A 301 -0.83 -12.08 0.97
N GLY A 302 -2.00 -11.81 1.54
CA GLY A 302 -3.17 -12.63 1.22
C GLY A 302 -4.17 -12.88 2.34
N PRO A 303 -5.49 -12.73 2.06
CA PRO A 303 -6.08 -12.20 0.81
C PRO A 303 -5.72 -10.72 0.56
N SER A 304 -5.64 -10.30 -0.71
CA SER A 304 -5.33 -8.93 -1.16
C SER A 304 -5.46 -8.78 -2.69
N HIS A 305 -5.11 -7.62 -3.26
CA HIS A 305 -4.88 -7.43 -4.70
C HIS A 305 -3.42 -7.65 -5.15
N GLY A 306 -2.57 -8.22 -4.29
CA GLY A 306 -1.18 -8.54 -4.62
C GLY A 306 -0.21 -7.36 -4.44
N ILE A 307 0.97 -7.45 -5.07
CA ILE A 307 1.98 -6.40 -5.07
C ILE A 307 1.91 -5.67 -6.42
N SER A 308 1.58 -4.39 -6.38
CA SER A 308 1.22 -3.61 -7.57
C SER A 308 2.15 -2.42 -7.78
N ILE A 309 2.71 -2.31 -8.98
CA ILE A 309 3.30 -1.08 -9.50
C ILE A 309 2.21 -0.33 -10.29
N GLY A 310 1.81 0.82 -9.78
CA GLY A 310 0.77 1.68 -10.32
C GLY A 310 -0.50 1.76 -9.49
N SER A 311 -1.57 2.38 -10.00
CA SER A 311 -1.74 2.76 -11.41
C SER A 311 -0.88 3.97 -11.80
N LEU A 312 -0.20 3.90 -12.96
CA LEU A 312 0.74 4.93 -13.43
C LEU A 312 0.22 5.70 -14.63
N GLY A 313 0.49 7.00 -14.69
CA GLY A 313 0.20 7.84 -15.87
C GLY A 313 -1.25 8.33 -15.97
N ILE A 314 -1.96 8.42 -14.84
CA ILE A 314 -3.35 8.87 -14.79
C ILE A 314 -3.50 10.26 -15.43
N ARG A 315 -4.57 10.47 -16.22
CA ARG A 315 -4.85 11.74 -16.91
C ARG A 315 -3.65 12.24 -17.74
N ASN A 316 -3.05 11.33 -18.49
CA ASN A 316 -1.93 11.61 -19.39
C ASN A 316 -0.72 12.19 -18.65
N SER A 317 -0.53 11.82 -17.39
CA SER A 317 0.60 12.30 -16.59
C SER A 317 1.88 11.52 -16.87
N ARG A 318 3.02 12.14 -16.56
CA ARG A 318 4.30 11.45 -16.51
C ARG A 318 4.34 10.50 -15.31
N ALA A 319 4.88 9.30 -15.51
CA ALA A 319 5.14 8.35 -14.43
C ALA A 319 6.50 7.68 -14.60
N CYS A 320 7.28 7.70 -13.53
CA CYS A 320 8.64 7.18 -13.47
C CYS A 320 8.77 6.21 -12.31
N VAL A 321 9.07 4.95 -12.59
CA VAL A 321 9.36 3.95 -11.55
C VAL A 321 10.58 3.15 -11.99
N SER A 322 11.56 2.95 -11.11
CA SER A 322 12.70 2.12 -11.47
C SER A 322 13.39 1.43 -10.30
N ASN A 323 14.11 0.36 -10.59
CA ASN A 323 14.91 -0.36 -9.59
C ASN A 323 14.06 -0.83 -8.40
N ILE A 324 13.10 -1.70 -8.70
CA ILE A 324 12.21 -2.33 -7.71
C ILE A 324 12.54 -3.81 -7.67
N THR A 325 12.77 -4.34 -6.48
CA THR A 325 13.03 -5.77 -6.28
C THR A 325 12.03 -6.34 -5.28
N VAL A 326 11.38 -7.44 -5.64
CA VAL A 326 10.49 -8.21 -4.77
C VAL A 326 11.06 -9.62 -4.67
N THR A 327 11.45 -10.02 -3.46
CA THR A 327 12.15 -11.29 -3.20
C THR A 327 11.53 -12.11 -2.08
N ASP A 328 11.67 -13.43 -2.15
CA ASP A 328 11.40 -14.37 -1.07
C ASP A 328 9.99 -14.23 -0.47
N SER A 329 8.97 -14.03 -1.30
CA SER A 329 7.64 -13.59 -0.85
C SER A 329 6.55 -14.62 -1.15
N VAL A 330 5.47 -14.59 -0.36
CA VAL A 330 4.31 -15.47 -0.51
C VAL A 330 3.07 -14.64 -0.81
N ILE A 331 2.34 -14.99 -1.87
CA ILE A 331 1.07 -14.35 -2.21
C ILE A 331 -0.02 -15.42 -2.26
N LYS A 332 -1.07 -15.28 -1.46
CA LYS A 332 -2.09 -16.33 -1.30
C LYS A 332 -3.51 -15.79 -1.34
N HIS A 333 -4.41 -16.51 -2.00
CA HIS A 333 -5.83 -16.17 -2.07
C HIS A 333 -6.09 -14.70 -2.45
N SER A 334 -5.27 -14.18 -3.36
CA SER A 334 -5.27 -12.80 -3.80
C SER A 334 -5.76 -12.67 -5.24
N ASP A 335 -6.31 -11.51 -5.57
CA ASP A 335 -6.79 -11.23 -6.93
C ASP A 335 -5.63 -11.13 -7.94
N ASN A 336 -4.46 -10.69 -7.50
CA ASN A 336 -3.27 -10.67 -8.33
C ASN A 336 -2.06 -11.14 -7.52
N GLY A 337 -1.04 -11.61 -8.23
CA GLY A 337 0.27 -11.86 -7.67
C GLY A 337 1.11 -10.59 -7.77
N VAL A 338 1.93 -10.52 -8.81
CA VAL A 338 2.74 -9.35 -9.14
C VAL A 338 2.15 -8.62 -10.34
N ARG A 339 1.90 -7.33 -10.18
CA ARG A 339 1.12 -6.52 -11.13
C ARG A 339 1.83 -5.23 -11.52
N ILE A 340 1.83 -4.90 -12.81
CA ILE A 340 2.15 -3.56 -13.33
C ILE A 340 0.91 -3.04 -14.05
N LYS A 341 0.36 -1.90 -13.60
CA LYS A 341 -0.85 -1.27 -14.16
C LYS A 341 -0.57 0.17 -14.58
N THR A 342 -0.81 0.51 -15.84
CA THR A 342 -0.63 1.87 -16.38
C THR A 342 -1.86 2.31 -17.14
N TRP A 343 -2.23 3.58 -16.97
CA TRP A 343 -3.32 4.22 -17.69
C TRP A 343 -2.97 4.42 -19.16
N GLN A 344 -3.95 4.19 -20.04
CA GLN A 344 -3.86 4.67 -21.42
C GLN A 344 -3.70 6.20 -21.41
N GLY A 345 -2.86 6.72 -22.29
CA GLY A 345 -2.57 8.15 -22.41
C GLY A 345 -1.38 8.63 -21.58
N GLY A 346 -0.96 7.86 -20.56
CA GLY A 346 0.21 8.18 -19.73
C GLY A 346 1.53 8.15 -20.50
N TYR A 347 2.61 8.65 -19.91
CA TYR A 347 3.96 8.61 -20.49
C TYR A 347 5.05 8.54 -19.42
N GLY A 348 6.30 8.31 -19.80
CA GLY A 348 7.44 8.08 -18.89
C GLY A 348 7.94 6.64 -18.97
N SER A 349 8.50 6.10 -17.88
CA SER A 349 9.10 4.76 -17.88
C SER A 349 8.95 3.98 -16.58
N VAL A 350 8.72 2.67 -16.70
CA VAL A 350 8.88 1.65 -15.65
C VAL A 350 10.01 0.72 -16.07
N SER A 351 11.09 0.64 -15.31
CA SER A 351 12.20 -0.25 -15.68
C SER A 351 13.02 -0.82 -14.53
N LYS A 352 13.79 -1.87 -14.82
CA LYS A 352 14.67 -2.56 -13.85
C LYS A 352 13.86 -3.09 -12.68
N ILE A 353 12.88 -3.93 -12.97
CA ILE A 353 12.01 -4.54 -11.98
C ILE A 353 12.34 -6.02 -11.88
N THR A 354 12.56 -6.52 -10.67
CA THR A 354 12.83 -7.94 -10.42
C THR A 354 11.79 -8.52 -9.47
N PHE A 355 11.12 -9.57 -9.93
CA PHE A 355 10.29 -10.44 -9.10
C PHE A 355 10.97 -11.81 -9.02
N HIS A 356 11.48 -12.16 -7.84
CA HIS A 356 12.30 -13.35 -7.65
C HIS A 356 11.86 -14.19 -6.44
N ASN A 357 11.84 -15.51 -6.60
CA ASN A 357 11.52 -16.44 -5.52
C ASN A 357 10.18 -16.11 -4.84
N ILE A 358 9.10 -16.17 -5.63
CA ILE A 358 7.75 -15.85 -5.16
C ILE A 358 6.90 -17.12 -5.19
N HIS A 359 6.32 -17.47 -4.05
CA HIS A 359 5.37 -18.57 -3.96
C HIS A 359 3.94 -18.06 -4.05
N MET A 360 3.11 -18.70 -4.87
CA MET A 360 1.71 -18.34 -5.06
C MET A 360 0.76 -19.46 -4.65
N GLU A 361 -0.31 -19.12 -3.94
CA GLU A 361 -1.31 -20.09 -3.51
C GLU A 361 -2.71 -19.61 -3.92
N THR A 362 -3.33 -20.29 -4.88
CA THR A 362 -4.67 -19.96 -5.39
C THR A 362 -4.82 -18.47 -5.74
N VAL A 363 -3.81 -17.91 -6.42
CA VAL A 363 -3.83 -16.50 -6.86
C VAL A 363 -4.60 -16.40 -8.18
N ARG A 364 -5.47 -15.40 -8.32
CA ARG A 364 -6.33 -15.24 -9.50
C ARG A 364 -5.55 -14.81 -10.74
N ASN A 365 -4.80 -13.71 -10.67
CA ASN A 365 -3.95 -13.23 -11.75
C ASN A 365 -2.48 -13.21 -11.31
N PRO A 366 -1.75 -14.34 -11.37
CA PRO A 366 -0.39 -14.47 -10.84
C PRO A 366 0.59 -13.41 -11.35
N ILE A 367 0.73 -13.27 -12.67
CA ILE A 367 1.64 -12.32 -13.31
C ILE A 367 0.84 -11.48 -14.30
N ILE A 368 0.79 -10.16 -14.09
CA ILE A 368 0.00 -9.26 -14.94
C ILE A 368 0.76 -7.96 -15.27
N ILE A 369 0.76 -7.62 -16.55
CA ILE A 369 1.02 -6.27 -17.05
C ILE A 369 -0.25 -5.81 -17.76
N ASP A 370 -0.75 -4.64 -17.39
CA ASP A 370 -1.94 -4.03 -17.99
C ASP A 370 -1.66 -2.56 -18.31
N GLN A 371 -1.35 -2.26 -19.58
CA GLN A 371 -1.21 -0.89 -20.07
C GLN A 371 -2.55 -0.28 -20.56
N TYR A 372 -3.65 -1.02 -20.42
CA TYR A 372 -5.00 -0.60 -20.78
C TYR A 372 -5.86 -0.28 -19.54
N TYR A 373 -5.21 0.00 -18.41
CA TYR A 373 -5.90 0.21 -17.14
C TYR A 373 -6.91 1.36 -17.24
N CYS A 374 -8.14 1.08 -16.80
CA CYS A 374 -9.27 1.98 -16.93
C CYS A 374 -10.25 1.83 -15.75
N GLN A 375 -10.72 2.94 -15.19
CA GLN A 375 -11.71 2.97 -14.09
C GLN A 375 -13.15 2.68 -14.55
N THR A 376 -13.43 2.73 -15.85
CA THR A 376 -14.78 2.53 -16.39
C THR A 376 -14.79 1.43 -17.44
N ARG A 377 -15.96 0.93 -17.82
CA ARG A 377 -16.03 -0.09 -18.89
C ARG A 377 -15.62 0.45 -20.27
N ASN A 378 -15.68 1.77 -20.46
CA ASN A 378 -15.44 2.43 -21.74
C ASN A 378 -14.40 3.54 -21.56
N CYS A 379 -13.11 3.22 -21.70
CA CYS A 379 -12.08 4.24 -21.91
C CYS A 379 -11.92 4.51 -23.40
N SER A 380 -11.71 5.78 -23.74
CA SER A 380 -11.26 6.15 -25.09
C SER A 380 -9.87 5.59 -25.31
N ASN A 381 -9.65 5.00 -26.49
CA ASN A 381 -8.32 4.58 -26.88
C ASN A 381 -7.39 5.80 -26.95
N GLN A 382 -6.24 5.69 -26.30
CA GLN A 382 -5.17 6.68 -26.36
C GLN A 382 -3.88 6.01 -26.79
N THR A 383 -3.06 6.74 -27.54
CA THR A 383 -1.86 6.22 -28.19
C THR A 383 -0.59 6.42 -27.38
N SER A 384 -0.54 7.32 -26.40
CA SER A 384 0.59 7.37 -25.45
C SER A 384 0.42 6.31 -24.36
N ALA A 385 1.53 5.73 -23.94
CA ALA A 385 1.58 4.85 -22.78
C ALA A 385 2.95 4.97 -22.08
N VAL A 386 3.00 4.57 -20.81
CA VAL A 386 4.25 4.51 -20.03
C VAL A 386 5.11 3.38 -20.59
N TYR A 387 6.37 3.65 -20.95
CA TYR A 387 7.26 2.62 -21.49
C TYR A 387 7.67 1.62 -20.42
N ILE A 388 7.48 0.32 -20.65
CA ILE A 388 7.83 -0.75 -19.71
C ILE A 388 9.00 -1.56 -20.28
N SER A 389 10.13 -1.59 -19.57
CA SER A 389 11.30 -2.37 -20.01
C SER A 389 12.05 -3.04 -18.87
N ASP A 390 12.89 -4.02 -19.18
CA ASP A 390 13.83 -4.62 -18.22
C ASP A 390 13.11 -5.20 -16.98
N ILE A 391 12.13 -6.07 -17.23
CA ILE A 391 11.36 -6.73 -16.18
C ILE A 391 11.78 -8.20 -16.12
N LEU A 392 12.26 -8.62 -14.96
CA LEU A 392 12.68 -9.99 -14.70
C LEU A 392 11.69 -10.68 -13.78
N TYR A 393 11.08 -11.77 -14.26
CA TYR A 393 10.31 -12.72 -13.47
C TYR A 393 11.09 -14.02 -13.39
N THR A 394 11.48 -14.43 -12.18
CA THR A 394 12.34 -15.60 -11.98
C THR A 394 11.94 -16.41 -10.74
N ASN A 395 11.91 -17.73 -10.87
CA ASN A 395 11.57 -18.64 -9.75
C ASN A 395 10.23 -18.26 -9.09
N ILE A 396 9.17 -18.15 -9.89
CA ILE A 396 7.81 -17.89 -9.40
C ILE A 396 7.01 -19.18 -9.52
N LYS A 397 6.57 -19.72 -8.39
CA LYS A 397 6.01 -21.08 -8.34
C LYS A 397 4.73 -21.15 -7.53
N GLY A 398 3.88 -22.12 -7.82
CA GLY A 398 2.74 -22.48 -7.00
C GLY A 398 1.45 -22.64 -7.80
N THR A 399 0.33 -22.17 -7.26
CA THR A 399 -1.00 -22.43 -7.82
C THR A 399 -1.80 -21.16 -8.13
N TYR A 400 -2.64 -21.25 -9.17
CA TYR A 400 -3.52 -20.16 -9.59
C TYR A 400 -4.99 -20.61 -9.72
N ASP A 401 -5.90 -19.65 -9.58
CA ASP A 401 -7.33 -19.86 -9.80
C ASP A 401 -7.65 -19.84 -11.30
N ILE A 402 -8.24 -20.93 -11.79
CA ILE A 402 -8.40 -21.24 -13.22
C ILE A 402 -9.36 -20.33 -13.98
N ARG A 403 -10.16 -19.46 -13.33
CA ARG A 403 -11.10 -18.61 -14.08
C ARG A 403 -10.35 -17.54 -14.94
N SER A 404 -9.01 -17.45 -14.88
CA SER A 404 -8.12 -16.53 -15.60
C SER A 404 -6.78 -17.21 -15.87
N PRO A 405 -6.07 -16.79 -16.93
CA PRO A 405 -4.76 -17.34 -17.23
C PRO A 405 -3.71 -16.96 -16.17
N PRO A 406 -2.67 -17.79 -15.98
CA PRO A 406 -1.64 -17.54 -14.98
C PRO A 406 -0.73 -16.35 -15.35
N LEU A 407 -0.67 -15.99 -16.64
CA LEU A 407 0.14 -14.89 -17.14
C LEU A 407 -0.67 -14.07 -18.16
N HIS A 408 -0.74 -12.76 -17.94
CA HIS A 408 -1.48 -11.83 -18.78
C HIS A 408 -0.65 -10.55 -19.02
N LEU A 409 -0.02 -10.45 -20.19
CA LEU A 409 0.84 -9.32 -20.57
C LEU A 409 0.16 -8.51 -21.66
N ALA A 410 -0.59 -7.48 -21.28
CA ALA A 410 -1.29 -6.58 -22.21
C ALA A 410 -0.53 -5.26 -22.34
N CYS A 411 0.30 -5.14 -23.38
CA CYS A 411 1.12 -3.97 -23.64
C CYS A 411 0.55 -3.11 -24.78
N SER A 412 0.77 -1.80 -24.75
CA SER A 412 0.22 -0.83 -25.69
C SER A 412 0.68 -1.09 -27.12
N ASP A 413 -0.20 -1.00 -28.11
CA ASP A 413 0.10 -1.15 -29.55
C ASP A 413 1.23 -0.22 -30.05
N SER A 414 1.30 0.99 -29.50
CA SER A 414 2.25 2.03 -29.89
C SER A 414 3.53 2.06 -29.03
N VAL A 415 3.46 1.49 -27.82
CA VAL A 415 4.55 1.49 -26.84
C VAL A 415 4.66 0.08 -26.25
N PRO A 416 5.26 -0.86 -26.99
CA PRO A 416 5.41 -2.26 -26.55
C PRO A 416 6.20 -2.37 -25.25
N CYS A 417 5.92 -3.43 -24.48
CA CYS A 417 6.82 -3.82 -23.40
C CYS A 417 8.04 -4.53 -23.98
N THR A 418 9.23 -4.24 -23.48
CA THR A 418 10.49 -4.79 -24.02
C THR A 418 11.37 -5.39 -22.94
N ASN A 419 12.29 -6.28 -23.35
CA ASN A 419 13.22 -6.95 -22.45
C ASN A 419 12.54 -7.59 -21.23
N LEU A 420 11.39 -8.24 -21.45
CA LEU A 420 10.76 -9.09 -20.46
C LEU A 420 11.52 -10.42 -20.38
N ARG A 421 11.94 -10.82 -19.19
CA ARG A 421 12.69 -12.07 -18.99
C ARG A 421 11.89 -12.98 -18.06
N LEU A 422 11.57 -14.18 -18.56
CA LEU A 422 10.88 -15.22 -17.80
C LEU A 422 11.85 -16.38 -17.57
N SER A 423 12.03 -16.80 -16.33
CA SER A 423 12.84 -17.97 -15.96
C SER A 423 12.18 -18.74 -14.84
N GLU A 424 12.14 -20.07 -14.92
CA GLU A 424 11.74 -20.94 -13.80
C GLU A 424 10.36 -20.59 -13.23
N ILE A 425 9.40 -20.31 -14.12
CA ILE A 425 8.00 -20.07 -13.76
C ILE A 425 7.27 -21.40 -13.75
N GLU A 426 6.61 -21.74 -12.64
CA GLU A 426 5.81 -22.95 -12.50
C GLU A 426 4.48 -22.65 -11.80
N LEU A 427 3.45 -22.35 -12.58
CA LEU A 427 2.12 -21.99 -12.11
C LEU A 427 1.10 -23.04 -12.55
N LEU A 428 0.61 -23.80 -11.59
CA LEU A 428 -0.33 -24.90 -11.82
C LEU A 428 -1.77 -24.51 -11.42
N PRO A 429 -2.79 -25.08 -12.08
CA PRO A 429 -4.17 -24.93 -11.63
C PRO A 429 -4.31 -25.35 -10.17
N ALA A 430 -4.89 -24.50 -9.31
CA ALA A 430 -5.23 -24.88 -7.94
C ALA A 430 -6.28 -25.99 -7.89
N GLN A 431 -7.12 -26.07 -8.92
CA GLN A 431 -8.15 -27.09 -9.10
C GLN A 431 -8.22 -27.51 -10.57
N GLY A 432 -8.48 -28.80 -10.81
CA GLY A 432 -8.53 -29.37 -12.15
C GLY A 432 -7.14 -29.62 -12.75
N GLN A 433 -7.13 -30.07 -14.00
CA GLN A 433 -5.91 -30.39 -14.76
C GLN A 433 -5.75 -29.52 -16.00
N PHE A 434 -6.77 -28.73 -16.35
CA PHE A 434 -6.73 -27.85 -17.52
C PHE A 434 -5.92 -26.60 -17.19
N MET A 435 -4.87 -26.37 -17.96
CA MET A 435 -4.06 -25.15 -17.89
C MET A 435 -4.55 -24.14 -18.90
N ALA A 436 -4.92 -22.95 -18.43
CA ALA A 436 -5.25 -21.84 -19.31
C ALA A 436 -3.98 -21.33 -20.04
N ASN A 437 -4.12 -21.04 -21.34
CA ASN A 437 -3.03 -20.49 -22.13
C ASN A 437 -2.69 -19.07 -21.63
N PRO A 438 -1.39 -18.72 -21.51
CA PRO A 438 -0.97 -17.35 -21.28
C PRO A 438 -1.49 -16.39 -22.34
N PHE A 439 -1.69 -15.14 -21.95
CA PHE A 439 -2.02 -14.04 -22.86
C PHE A 439 -0.83 -13.08 -22.97
N CYS A 440 -0.46 -12.74 -24.21
CA CYS A 440 0.53 -11.71 -24.50
C CYS A 440 0.02 -10.85 -25.65
N TRP A 441 0.18 -9.54 -25.51
CA TRP A 441 -0.12 -8.56 -26.55
C TRP A 441 0.99 -7.51 -26.55
N ASN A 442 1.64 -7.33 -27.70
CA ASN A 442 2.76 -6.41 -27.91
C ASN A 442 3.87 -6.48 -26.84
N ALA A 443 4.17 -7.70 -26.38
CA ALA A 443 5.12 -7.96 -25.30
C ALA A 443 6.34 -8.71 -25.83
N TYR A 444 7.53 -8.10 -25.68
CA TYR A 444 8.78 -8.60 -26.23
C TYR A 444 9.77 -8.99 -25.15
N GLY A 445 10.42 -10.13 -25.32
CA GLY A 445 11.26 -10.70 -24.28
C GLY A 445 11.89 -12.04 -24.68
N ALA A 446 12.34 -12.77 -23.66
CA ALA A 446 12.88 -14.11 -23.83
C ALA A 446 12.53 -15.00 -22.64
N MET A 447 12.24 -16.27 -22.92
CA MET A 447 12.22 -17.33 -21.91
C MET A 447 13.62 -17.91 -21.76
N GLN A 448 14.23 -17.78 -20.60
CA GLN A 448 15.62 -18.25 -20.37
C GLN A 448 15.69 -19.72 -19.98
N ASN A 449 14.62 -20.22 -19.36
CA ASN A 449 14.42 -21.60 -18.93
C ASN A 449 12.98 -22.02 -19.24
N LEU A 450 12.68 -23.31 -19.15
CA LEU A 450 11.32 -23.81 -19.34
C LEU A 450 10.35 -23.17 -18.32
N THR A 451 9.17 -22.79 -18.80
CA THR A 451 8.07 -22.25 -18.00
C THR A 451 6.86 -23.19 -18.08
N ILE A 452 6.10 -23.26 -16.99
CA ILE A 452 4.84 -24.01 -16.89
C ILE A 452 3.75 -23.01 -16.46
N PRO A 453 2.72 -22.76 -17.27
CA PRO A 453 2.59 -23.21 -18.67
C PRO A 453 3.65 -22.55 -19.58
N PRO A 454 3.94 -23.13 -20.76
CA PRO A 454 4.76 -22.47 -21.78
C PRO A 454 4.14 -21.15 -22.22
N VAL A 455 4.98 -20.15 -22.54
CA VAL A 455 4.54 -18.81 -22.97
C VAL A 455 4.92 -18.54 -24.43
N PRO A 456 4.30 -19.23 -25.42
CA PRO A 456 4.66 -19.07 -26.84
C PRO A 456 4.20 -17.72 -27.41
N CYS A 457 3.35 -16.97 -26.70
CA CYS A 457 2.88 -15.66 -27.13
C CYS A 457 3.88 -14.52 -26.88
N LEU A 458 4.94 -14.76 -26.10
CA LEU A 458 5.98 -13.77 -25.87
C LEU A 458 6.81 -13.62 -27.13
N LEU A 459 6.93 -12.40 -27.64
CA LEU A 459 7.62 -12.14 -28.90
C LEU A 459 9.14 -12.01 -28.67
N ASP A 460 9.93 -12.69 -29.50
CA ASP A 460 11.38 -12.55 -29.47
C ASP A 460 11.84 -11.25 -30.16
N GLY A 461 13.05 -10.80 -29.81
CA GLY A 461 13.73 -9.69 -30.49
C GLY A 461 13.29 -8.30 -30.05
N ILE A 462 13.51 -7.33 -30.93
CA ILE A 462 13.20 -5.92 -30.72
C ILE A 462 11.98 -5.57 -31.57
N PRO A 463 10.98 -4.82 -31.04
CA PRO A 463 9.84 -4.35 -31.84
C PRO A 463 10.29 -3.63 -33.10
N GLN A 464 9.59 -3.84 -34.23
CA GLN A 464 9.91 -3.20 -35.52
C GLN A 464 9.87 -1.67 -35.46
N PHE A 465 9.01 -1.13 -34.59
CA PHE A 465 8.92 0.30 -34.28
C PHE A 465 9.13 0.49 -32.79
N LEU A 466 10.29 1.04 -32.41
CA LEU A 466 10.47 1.67 -31.11
C LEU A 466 10.24 3.17 -31.31
N PRO A 467 9.35 3.83 -30.55
CA PRO A 467 9.17 5.27 -30.66
C PRO A 467 10.51 5.98 -30.42
N GLN A 468 11.05 6.58 -31.48
CA GLN A 468 12.40 7.14 -31.52
C GLN A 468 12.46 8.60 -31.07
N ASN A 469 11.31 9.21 -30.78
CA ASN A 469 11.18 10.62 -30.40
C ASN A 469 10.46 10.73 -29.06
N ASN A 470 11.15 11.23 -28.03
CA ASN A 470 10.67 11.50 -26.67
C ASN A 470 10.38 10.28 -25.78
N ILE A 471 11.24 9.25 -25.80
CA ILE A 471 11.48 8.54 -24.54
C ILE A 471 12.25 9.55 -23.67
N ASP A 472 11.51 10.46 -23.01
CA ASP A 472 11.95 11.11 -21.77
C ASP A 472 12.10 9.98 -20.74
N GLN A 473 13.10 9.10 -20.98
CA GLN A 473 13.64 8.15 -20.03
C GLN A 473 13.77 8.97 -18.78
N CYS A 474 13.19 8.50 -17.69
CA CYS A 474 13.19 9.23 -16.44
C CYS A 474 14.64 9.51 -16.01
N GLN A 475 15.25 10.58 -16.53
CA GLN A 475 16.60 11.00 -16.24
C GLN A 475 16.54 11.66 -14.87
N ASN A 476 17.59 11.39 -14.08
CA ASN A 476 17.74 11.76 -12.68
C ASN A 476 17.68 13.28 -12.45
N ASN A 477 16.50 13.89 -12.56
CA ASN A 477 16.30 15.29 -12.21
C ASN A 477 15.70 15.37 -10.82
N LEU A 478 16.59 15.48 -9.82
CA LEU A 478 16.30 15.87 -8.43
C LEU A 478 15.39 17.12 -8.34
N TYR A 479 15.35 17.95 -9.39
CA TYR A 479 14.47 19.11 -9.53
C TYR A 479 12.97 18.78 -9.50
N GLN A 480 12.52 17.64 -10.04
CA GLN A 480 11.10 17.31 -10.10
C GLN A 480 10.52 16.86 -8.75
N THR A 481 11.31 16.17 -7.92
CA THR A 481 10.92 15.81 -6.55
C THR A 481 10.63 17.05 -5.70
N ARG A 482 11.38 18.13 -5.93
CA ARG A 482 11.21 19.41 -5.24
C ARG A 482 9.90 20.12 -5.64
N ILE A 483 9.56 20.11 -6.93
CA ILE A 483 8.31 20.70 -7.44
C ILE A 483 7.07 19.91 -6.99
N ALA A 484 7.12 18.57 -7.01
CA ALA A 484 6.03 17.74 -6.49
C ALA A 484 5.79 17.98 -4.99
N GLY A 485 6.86 18.16 -4.20
CA GLY A 485 6.80 18.56 -2.79
C GLY A 485 6.11 19.90 -2.57
N LEU A 486 6.38 20.90 -3.43
CA LEU A 486 5.74 22.23 -3.38
C LEU A 486 4.24 22.17 -3.74
N VAL A 487 3.85 21.39 -4.75
CA VAL A 487 2.44 21.20 -5.12
C VAL A 487 1.66 20.47 -4.02
N GLY A 488 2.28 19.47 -3.38
CA GLY A 488 1.69 18.78 -2.23
C GLY A 488 1.53 19.68 -1.01
N ALA A 489 2.51 20.56 -0.74
CA ALA A 489 2.41 21.57 0.31
C ALA A 489 1.29 22.60 0.00
N TYR A 490 1.17 23.03 -1.26
CA TYR A 490 0.10 23.94 -1.69
C TYR A 490 -1.29 23.33 -1.53
N ARG A 491 -1.46 22.02 -1.81
CA ARG A 491 -2.73 21.31 -1.59
C ARG A 491 -3.10 21.17 -0.11
N LEU A 492 -2.12 21.06 0.78
CA LEU A 492 -2.37 21.11 2.23
C LEU A 492 -2.76 22.54 2.68
N ALA A 493 -2.12 23.56 2.12
CA ALA A 493 -2.41 24.97 2.43
C ALA A 493 -3.80 25.41 1.94
N SER A 494 -4.19 25.02 0.72
CA SER A 494 -5.50 25.34 0.12
C SER A 494 -6.69 24.58 0.75
N CYS A 495 -6.45 23.68 1.71
CA CYS A 495 -7.48 23.03 2.51
C CYS A 495 -7.75 23.71 3.87
N GLY A 496 -7.29 24.95 4.08
CA GLY A 496 -7.60 25.74 5.28
C GLY A 496 -6.85 25.30 6.56
N ALA A 497 -5.76 24.54 6.40
CA ALA A 497 -4.95 24.03 7.52
C ALA A 497 -3.62 24.80 7.71
N PHE A 498 -3.45 25.96 7.08
CA PHE A 498 -2.20 26.71 7.10
C PHE A 498 -2.44 28.23 7.13
N ASP A 499 -1.73 28.90 8.05
CA ASP A 499 -1.50 30.34 8.03
C ASP A 499 -0.19 30.59 7.27
N ILE A 500 -0.19 31.47 6.27
CA ILE A 500 0.91 31.65 5.29
C ILE A 500 2.07 32.47 5.89
N THR A 501 1.99 32.81 7.17
CA THR A 501 2.92 33.71 7.88
C THR A 501 4.30 33.13 8.20
N TYR A 502 4.59 31.86 7.83
CA TYR A 502 5.87 31.18 8.11
C TYR A 502 6.53 30.52 6.87
N MET A 503 6.35 31.08 5.67
CA MET A 503 7.20 30.75 4.52
C MET A 503 8.52 31.52 4.60
N ALA A 504 9.65 30.86 4.33
CA ALA A 504 10.91 31.59 4.15
C ALA A 504 10.78 32.50 2.91
N PRO A 505 11.28 33.76 2.93
CA PRO A 505 11.12 34.71 1.82
C PRO A 505 11.62 34.19 0.46
N SER A 506 12.57 33.26 0.46
CA SER A 506 13.07 32.59 -0.75
C SER A 506 12.03 31.68 -1.40
N ASP A 507 11.19 31.02 -0.61
CA ASP A 507 10.20 30.05 -1.07
C ASP A 507 8.94 30.76 -1.60
N GLU A 508 8.60 31.93 -1.06
CA GLU A 508 7.50 32.77 -1.53
C GLU A 508 7.80 33.37 -2.93
N ALA A 509 9.03 33.83 -3.14
CA ALA A 509 9.49 34.35 -4.43
C ALA A 509 9.49 33.28 -5.53
N GLU A 510 9.89 32.04 -5.19
CA GLU A 510 9.92 30.91 -6.14
C GLU A 510 8.50 30.38 -6.43
N LEU A 511 7.60 30.37 -5.44
CA LEU A 511 6.18 30.03 -5.63
C LEU A 511 5.47 31.05 -6.53
N MET A 512 5.72 32.34 -6.31
CA MET A 512 5.20 33.42 -7.17
C MET A 512 5.77 33.34 -8.58
N HIS A 513 7.04 32.97 -8.74
CA HIS A 513 7.64 32.73 -10.06
C HIS A 513 7.01 31.53 -10.77
N ILE A 514 6.69 30.45 -10.06
CA ILE A 514 6.00 29.27 -10.62
C ILE A 514 4.57 29.61 -11.03
N VAL A 515 3.82 30.38 -10.21
CA VAL A 515 2.47 30.86 -10.56
C VAL A 515 2.52 31.80 -11.77
N ALA A 516 3.51 32.69 -11.85
CA ALA A 516 3.73 33.57 -13.00
C ALA A 516 4.11 32.79 -14.27
N THR A 517 4.90 31.73 -14.14
CA THR A 517 5.30 30.87 -15.28
C THR A 517 4.12 30.02 -15.76
N ALA A 518 3.27 29.53 -14.85
CA ALA A 518 2.04 28.81 -15.19
C ALA A 518 0.99 29.72 -15.86
N ALA A 519 0.92 30.99 -15.44
CA ALA A 519 0.11 32.00 -16.12
C ALA A 519 0.66 32.33 -17.52
N ALA A 520 1.98 32.47 -17.66
CA ALA A 520 2.62 32.76 -18.95
C ALA A 520 2.53 31.60 -19.97
N ILE A 521 2.46 30.35 -19.51
CA ILE A 521 2.23 29.18 -20.38
C ILE A 521 0.80 29.18 -20.95
N ASN A 522 -0.19 29.67 -20.21
CA ASN A 522 -1.56 29.86 -20.72
C ASN A 522 -1.70 31.04 -21.69
N ASP A 523 -0.77 32.00 -21.67
CA ASP A 523 -0.76 33.16 -22.57
C ASP A 523 -0.03 32.93 -23.92
N THR A 524 0.43 31.70 -24.20
CA THR A 524 1.14 31.37 -25.47
C THR A 524 0.37 30.48 -26.45
N GLU A 525 -0.93 30.25 -26.24
CA GLU A 525 -1.81 29.79 -27.34
C GLU A 525 -2.30 31.00 -28.16
N PRO A 526 -2.17 31.00 -29.50
CA PRO A 526 -2.66 32.09 -30.33
C PRO A 526 -4.19 32.12 -30.31
N ALA A 527 -4.76 33.17 -29.72
CA ALA A 527 -6.19 33.44 -29.76
C ALA A 527 -6.66 33.66 -31.22
N ALA A 528 -7.58 32.80 -31.67
CA ALA A 528 -8.45 33.11 -32.79
C ALA A 528 -9.36 34.29 -32.41
N SER A 529 -9.16 35.42 -33.07
CA SER A 529 -10.09 36.54 -33.34
C SER A 529 -11.22 36.84 -32.34
N GLY A 530 -11.18 38.02 -31.72
CA GLY A 530 -12.42 38.74 -31.37
C GLY A 530 -12.37 39.67 -30.15
N SER A 531 -12.25 40.98 -30.44
CA SER A 531 -12.66 42.15 -29.63
C SER A 531 -11.99 42.44 -28.27
N GLN A 532 -11.44 43.65 -28.20
CA GLN A 532 -10.80 44.32 -27.07
C GLN A 532 -11.77 44.58 -25.90
N GLY A 533 -11.28 44.40 -24.67
CA GLY A 533 -11.89 44.92 -23.45
C GLY A 533 -10.86 44.97 -22.31
N GLN A 534 -10.42 46.17 -21.94
CA GLN A 534 -9.61 46.43 -20.75
C GLN A 534 -10.38 46.06 -19.48
N TRP A 535 -9.75 45.36 -18.53
CA TRP A 535 -10.30 45.18 -17.18
C TRP A 535 -9.33 45.66 -16.11
N ASN A 536 -9.72 46.77 -15.48
CA ASN A 536 -9.16 47.31 -14.24
C ASN A 536 -9.61 46.46 -13.04
N TRP A 537 -8.70 46.26 -12.10
CA TRP A 537 -8.96 45.65 -10.79
C TRP A 537 -9.69 46.62 -9.86
N ASN A 538 -10.88 46.23 -9.37
CA ASN A 538 -11.39 46.68 -8.07
C ASN A 538 -12.53 45.79 -7.55
N ASN A 539 -12.42 45.46 -6.26
CA ASN A 539 -13.32 44.74 -5.34
C ASN A 539 -14.81 44.63 -5.71
N SER A 540 -15.38 43.43 -5.56
CA SER A 540 -16.51 43.07 -4.65
C SER A 540 -17.23 41.78 -5.12
N PHE A 541 -17.57 40.90 -4.16
CA PHE A 541 -18.43 39.72 -4.38
C PHE A 541 -19.86 40.14 -4.75
N PRO A 542 -20.56 39.32 -5.58
CA PRO A 542 -21.82 38.78 -5.09
C PRO A 542 -22.07 37.30 -5.45
N GLU A 543 -22.85 36.63 -4.61
CA GLU A 543 -23.51 35.34 -4.84
C GLU A 543 -24.33 35.31 -6.13
N GLN A 544 -24.24 34.21 -6.90
CA GLN A 544 -25.38 33.68 -7.66
C GLN A 544 -25.37 32.15 -7.68
N GLN A 545 -26.53 31.60 -7.28
CA GLN A 545 -26.95 30.21 -7.49
C GLN A 545 -27.21 29.92 -8.98
N SER A 546 -26.79 28.75 -9.45
CA SER A 546 -27.68 27.66 -9.91
C SER A 546 -27.06 26.75 -10.99
N ASN A 547 -27.23 25.44 -10.74
CA ASN A 547 -27.44 24.33 -11.68
C ASN A 547 -26.48 24.10 -12.85
N ARG A 548 -25.71 23.01 -12.76
CA ARG A 548 -25.77 21.89 -13.72
C ARG A 548 -24.97 20.65 -13.24
N THR A 549 -25.74 19.61 -12.94
CA THR A 549 -25.55 18.19 -13.29
C THR A 549 -24.15 17.71 -13.72
N GLY A 550 -23.58 16.80 -12.93
CA GLY A 550 -22.43 15.98 -13.33
C GLY A 550 -21.74 15.38 -12.11
N GLY A 551 -22.24 14.25 -11.62
CA GLY A 551 -21.68 13.56 -10.45
C GLY A 551 -20.21 13.16 -10.67
N GLN A 552 -19.31 13.90 -10.02
CA GLN A 552 -17.89 13.58 -9.96
C GLN A 552 -17.68 12.41 -8.98
N LYS A 553 -17.14 11.31 -9.52
CA LYS A 553 -16.66 10.17 -8.73
C LYS A 553 -15.36 10.53 -8.02
N SER A 554 -15.37 10.39 -6.70
CA SER A 554 -14.21 10.48 -5.82
C SER A 554 -13.56 9.09 -5.67
N GLU A 555 -12.70 8.72 -6.62
CA GLU A 555 -11.67 7.68 -6.43
C GLU A 555 -10.39 8.19 -7.11
N MET A 556 -9.81 9.22 -6.49
CA MET A 556 -8.39 9.50 -6.60
C MET A 556 -7.77 8.88 -5.36
N TRP A 557 -6.90 7.90 -5.55
CA TRP A 557 -5.55 7.75 -5.01
C TRP A 557 -5.12 6.30 -5.13
#